data_AF-X1LG59-F1
#
_entry.id   AF-X1LG59-F1
#
_cell.length_a   1.000
_cell.length_b   1.000
_cell.length_c   1.000
_cell.angle_alpha   90.00
_cell.angle_beta   90.00
_cell.angle_gamma   90.00
#
_symmetry.space_group_name_H-M   'P 1'
#
loop_
_entity.id
_entity.type
_entity.pdbx_description
1 polymer ?
#
loop_
_entity_poly.entity_id
_entity_poly.type
_entity_poly.pdbx_seq_one_letter_code
_entity_poly.pdbx_strand_id
1 'polypeptide(L)'
;MAKIARHTPTLTGEQKIRAISLDVALLPHVGDALTQLTHDWHWTEVGDSVDDIVQACKAYVENWYSDMLIGSVTSWIVTPPSGWLLLDGATYATADYPALAAQLPAHLISGANFTLPDTNDAFPFGVDDEDDGSAVSGSNVLNLSIAQLPAHTHTYTPPTLTVSAETPVIPIPTAGIGAPIATGSTGSGDDIDKRPKRFGLIYAVYAGRE
;
A
#
# COMPACT_ATOMS: atom_id res chain seq x y z
N MET A 1 -1.10 -64.61 0.45
CA MET A 1 -0.29 -63.45 0.06
C MET A 1 -0.84 -62.23 0.80
N ALA A 2 0.03 -61.50 1.47
CA ALA A 2 -0.34 -60.46 2.42
C ALA A 2 -1.08 -59.30 1.74
N LYS A 3 -2.25 -58.92 2.28
CA LYS A 3 -2.87 -57.63 2.04
C LYS A 3 -1.88 -56.56 2.47
N ILE A 4 -1.30 -55.84 1.52
CA ILE A 4 -0.57 -54.60 1.81
C ILE A 4 -1.64 -53.57 2.13
N ALA A 5 -1.89 -53.41 3.43
CA ALA A 5 -2.69 -52.33 3.96
C ALA A 5 -1.91 -51.02 3.84
N ARG A 6 -2.28 -50.16 2.88
CA ARG A 6 -2.31 -48.70 3.02
C ARG A 6 -3.41 -48.14 2.12
N HIS A 7 -4.66 -48.32 2.55
CA HIS A 7 -5.75 -47.45 2.10
C HIS A 7 -5.72 -46.23 3.00
N THR A 8 -4.92 -45.23 2.65
CA THR A 8 -5.06 -43.88 3.21
C THR A 8 -5.62 -43.03 2.07
N PRO A 9 -6.94 -42.76 2.04
CA PRO A 9 -7.65 -42.21 0.88
C PRO A 9 -7.45 -40.69 0.74
N THR A 10 -6.23 -40.22 0.93
CA THR A 10 -5.95 -38.78 0.92
C THR A 10 -4.52 -38.57 0.53
N LEU A 11 -4.30 -37.94 -0.63
CA LEU A 11 -2.99 -37.41 -0.98
C LEU A 11 -2.57 -36.39 0.10
N THR A 12 -1.53 -36.70 0.88
CA THR A 12 -1.10 -35.89 2.04
C THR A 12 0.04 -34.93 1.73
N GLY A 13 0.37 -34.75 0.45
CA GLY A 13 1.41 -33.82 0.01
C GLY A 13 1.02 -32.36 0.24
N GLU A 14 2.02 -31.50 0.44
CA GLU A 14 1.82 -30.06 0.51
C GLU A 14 1.50 -29.50 -0.89
N GLN A 15 0.44 -28.70 -1.00
CA GLN A 15 0.16 -27.98 -2.25
C GLN A 15 1.22 -26.90 -2.49
N LYS A 16 1.80 -26.88 -3.69
CA LYS A 16 2.77 -25.86 -4.13
C LYS A 16 2.21 -25.11 -5.33
N ILE A 17 2.06 -23.79 -5.19
CA ILE A 17 1.59 -22.91 -6.26
C ILE A 17 2.78 -22.47 -7.11
N ARG A 18 2.65 -22.54 -8.44
CA ARG A 18 3.64 -22.06 -9.41
C ARG A 18 2.93 -21.35 -10.55
N ALA A 19 3.46 -20.21 -11.00
CA ALA A 19 2.91 -19.48 -12.13
C ALA A 19 3.30 -20.15 -13.48
N ILE A 20 2.37 -20.16 -14.43
CA ILE A 20 2.60 -20.53 -15.83
C ILE A 20 2.20 -19.35 -16.70
N SER A 21 3.06 -18.97 -17.64
CA SER A 21 2.77 -17.99 -18.68
C SER A 21 2.43 -18.71 -19.97
N LEU A 22 1.37 -18.29 -20.65
CA LEU A 22 0.93 -18.85 -21.92
C LEU A 22 0.31 -17.76 -22.79
N ASP A 23 0.33 -17.98 -24.10
CA ASP A 23 -0.36 -17.12 -25.07
C ASP A 23 -1.87 -17.17 -24.81
N VAL A 24 -2.55 -16.03 -24.87
CA VAL A 24 -4.00 -15.93 -24.63
C VAL A 24 -4.79 -16.88 -25.54
N ALA A 25 -4.33 -17.15 -26.77
CA ALA A 25 -4.97 -18.09 -27.69
C ALA A 25 -4.88 -19.55 -27.22
N LEU A 26 -3.95 -19.87 -26.31
CA LEU A 26 -3.78 -21.19 -25.73
C LEU A 26 -4.63 -21.41 -24.46
N LEU A 27 -5.23 -20.36 -23.88
CA LEU A 27 -6.05 -20.47 -22.67
C LEU A 27 -7.13 -21.56 -22.78
N PRO A 28 -7.95 -21.62 -23.86
CA PRO A 28 -8.97 -22.66 -23.98
C PRO A 28 -8.36 -24.07 -24.06
N HIS A 29 -7.27 -24.23 -24.82
CA HIS A 29 -6.61 -25.52 -25.01
C HIS A 29 -5.94 -26.04 -23.73
N VAL A 30 -5.33 -25.14 -22.96
CA VAL A 30 -4.74 -25.48 -21.66
C VAL A 30 -5.84 -25.79 -20.64
N GLY A 31 -6.95 -25.04 -20.66
CA GLY A 31 -8.13 -25.34 -19.85
C GLY A 31 -8.73 -26.71 -20.16
N ASP A 32 -8.84 -27.08 -21.44
CA ASP A 32 -9.31 -28.41 -21.87
C ASP A 32 -8.36 -29.52 -21.37
N ALA A 33 -7.04 -29.31 -21.51
CA ALA A 33 -6.04 -30.27 -21.05
C ALA A 33 -6.08 -30.45 -19.53
N LEU A 34 -6.25 -29.38 -18.77
CA LEU A 34 -6.42 -29.42 -17.32
C LEU A 34 -7.73 -30.14 -16.94
N THR A 35 -8.80 -29.91 -17.69
CA THR A 35 -10.09 -30.59 -17.46
C THR A 35 -9.98 -32.10 -17.64
N GLN A 36 -9.16 -32.59 -18.59
CA GLN A 36 -8.95 -34.03 -18.76
C GLN A 36 -8.35 -34.71 -17.52
N LEU A 37 -7.63 -33.98 -16.66
CA LEU A 37 -7.12 -34.52 -15.40
C LEU A 37 -8.25 -34.94 -14.44
N THR A 38 -9.48 -34.50 -14.67
CA THR A 38 -10.64 -34.80 -13.82
C THR A 38 -11.43 -36.05 -14.24
N HIS A 39 -11.04 -36.73 -15.33
CA HIS A 39 -11.70 -37.96 -15.76
C HIS A 39 -10.89 -39.19 -15.35
N ASP A 40 -11.57 -40.18 -14.78
CA ASP A 40 -10.99 -41.44 -14.28
C ASP A 40 -10.28 -42.27 -15.37
N TRP A 41 -10.85 -42.32 -16.59
CA TRP A 41 -10.31 -43.10 -17.69
C TRP A 41 -8.96 -42.62 -18.24
N HIS A 42 -8.49 -41.43 -17.83
CA HIS A 42 -7.15 -40.94 -18.15
C HIS A 42 -6.09 -41.43 -17.16
N TRP A 43 -6.49 -42.03 -16.04
CA TRP A 43 -5.60 -42.49 -14.97
C TRP A 43 -5.53 -44.01 -14.92
N THR A 44 -4.36 -44.51 -14.50
CA THR A 44 -4.15 -45.93 -14.21
C THR A 44 -3.72 -46.04 -12.76
N GLU A 45 -4.35 -46.93 -12.00
CA GLU A 45 -4.08 -47.11 -10.58
C GLU A 45 -2.65 -47.65 -10.35
N VAL A 46 -1.81 -46.85 -9.68
CA VAL A 46 -0.43 -47.23 -9.32
C VAL A 46 -0.16 -46.74 -7.90
N GLY A 47 -0.55 -47.54 -6.90
CA GLY A 47 -0.37 -47.22 -5.48
C GLY A 47 -1.52 -46.38 -4.91
N ASP A 48 -1.77 -45.20 -5.49
CA ASP A 48 -2.91 -44.34 -5.15
C ASP A 48 -4.16 -44.71 -5.97
N SER A 49 -5.35 -44.53 -5.38
CA SER A 49 -6.61 -44.83 -6.06
C SER A 49 -6.91 -43.79 -7.14
N VAL A 50 -7.53 -44.24 -8.25
CA VAL A 50 -7.93 -43.32 -9.33
C VAL A 50 -8.92 -42.27 -8.83
N ASP A 51 -9.85 -42.66 -7.93
CA ASP A 51 -10.82 -41.74 -7.35
C ASP A 51 -10.14 -40.62 -6.54
N ASP A 52 -9.13 -40.94 -5.74
CA ASP A 52 -8.38 -39.94 -4.96
C ASP A 52 -7.61 -38.98 -5.87
N ILE A 53 -6.99 -39.49 -6.93
CA ILE A 53 -6.28 -38.68 -7.93
C ILE A 53 -7.25 -37.74 -8.62
N VAL A 54 -8.39 -38.25 -9.10
CA VAL A 54 -9.42 -37.45 -9.78
C VAL A 54 -9.96 -36.35 -8.87
N GLN A 55 -10.23 -36.66 -7.59
CA GLN A 55 -10.69 -35.65 -6.64
C GLN A 55 -9.63 -34.57 -6.37
N ALA A 56 -8.36 -34.95 -6.22
CA ALA A 56 -7.28 -33.99 -6.07
C ALA A 56 -7.08 -33.11 -7.32
N CYS A 57 -7.21 -33.70 -8.52
CA CYS A 57 -7.16 -32.95 -9.78
C CYS A 57 -8.34 -31.98 -9.91
N LYS A 58 -9.56 -32.36 -9.51
CA LYS A 58 -10.71 -31.44 -9.47
C LYS A 58 -10.43 -30.25 -8.56
N ALA A 59 -9.92 -30.48 -7.36
CA ALA A 59 -9.55 -29.40 -6.44
C ALA A 59 -8.44 -28.50 -7.01
N TYR A 60 -7.47 -29.06 -7.74
CA TYR A 60 -6.42 -28.29 -8.40
C TYR A 60 -6.95 -27.43 -9.55
N VAL A 61 -7.83 -27.98 -10.39
CA VAL A 61 -8.47 -27.26 -11.50
C VAL A 61 -9.33 -26.12 -10.96
N GLU A 62 -10.14 -26.34 -9.92
CA GLU A 62 -10.88 -25.27 -9.26
C GLU A 62 -9.96 -24.20 -8.66
N ASN A 63 -8.83 -24.61 -8.07
CA ASN A 63 -7.84 -23.67 -7.53
C ASN A 63 -7.11 -22.87 -8.62
N TRP A 64 -6.90 -23.46 -9.79
CA TRP A 64 -6.34 -22.78 -10.96
C TRP A 64 -7.24 -21.64 -11.44
N TYR A 65 -8.55 -21.84 -11.35
CA TYR A 65 -9.54 -20.81 -11.60
C TYR A 65 -9.84 -19.95 -10.36
N SER A 66 -9.14 -20.16 -9.24
CA SER A 66 -9.44 -19.43 -8.01
C SER A 66 -9.05 -17.96 -8.11
N ASP A 67 -9.77 -17.20 -7.30
CA ASP A 67 -9.69 -15.75 -7.12
C ASP A 67 -8.39 -15.29 -6.44
N MET A 68 -7.27 -16.03 -6.56
CA MET A 68 -6.04 -15.84 -5.80
C MET A 68 -5.45 -14.42 -5.91
N LEU A 69 -5.73 -13.73 -7.02
CA LEU A 69 -5.30 -12.35 -7.22
C LEU A 69 -6.42 -11.34 -7.06
N ILE A 70 -7.68 -11.74 -6.93
CA ILE A 70 -8.79 -10.79 -6.80
C ILE A 70 -8.62 -10.02 -5.50
N GLY A 71 -8.70 -8.69 -5.59
CA GLY A 71 -8.43 -7.81 -4.45
C GLY A 71 -6.94 -7.49 -4.25
N SER A 72 -6.02 -8.15 -4.96
CA SER A 72 -4.60 -7.80 -4.91
C SER A 72 -4.32 -6.47 -5.62
N VAL A 73 -3.44 -5.67 -5.02
CA VAL A 73 -3.04 -4.36 -5.56
C VAL A 73 -1.64 -4.46 -6.15
N THR A 74 -1.46 -3.95 -7.37
CA THR A 74 -0.17 -3.90 -8.06
C THR A 74 0.10 -2.49 -8.59
N SER A 75 1.38 -2.13 -8.68
CA SER A 75 1.84 -0.86 -9.22
C SER A 75 2.29 -0.98 -10.68
N TRP A 76 2.03 0.07 -11.45
CA TRP A 76 2.30 0.13 -12.89
C TRP A 76 2.97 1.45 -13.26
N ILE A 77 3.92 1.40 -14.19
CA ILE A 77 4.53 2.61 -14.81
C ILE A 77 3.77 3.06 -16.07
N VAL A 78 2.78 2.28 -16.50
CA VAL A 78 1.93 2.50 -17.67
C VAL A 78 0.49 2.16 -17.30
N THR A 79 -0.49 2.48 -18.16
CA THR A 79 -1.88 2.08 -17.95
C THR A 79 -1.97 0.56 -17.74
N PRO A 80 -2.58 0.10 -16.64
CA PRO A 80 -2.80 -1.32 -16.40
C PRO A 80 -3.60 -1.95 -17.54
N PRO A 81 -3.35 -3.23 -17.87
CA PRO A 81 -4.14 -3.95 -18.85
C PRO A 81 -5.55 -4.19 -18.31
N SER A 82 -6.42 -4.70 -19.19
CA SER A 82 -7.77 -5.10 -18.82
C SER A 82 -7.78 -6.14 -17.67
N GLY A 83 -8.85 -6.14 -16.88
CA GLY A 83 -8.95 -6.91 -15.63
C GLY A 83 -8.40 -6.21 -14.39
N TRP A 84 -7.89 -4.98 -14.53
CA TRP A 84 -7.42 -4.15 -13.42
C TRP A 84 -8.26 -2.87 -13.32
N LEU A 85 -8.67 -2.53 -12.10
CA LEU A 85 -9.38 -1.28 -11.80
C LEU A 85 -8.44 -0.32 -11.08
N LEU A 86 -8.46 0.95 -11.48
CA LEU A 86 -7.59 1.96 -10.89
C LEU A 86 -8.03 2.30 -9.46
N LEU A 87 -7.05 2.56 -8.59
CA LEU A 87 -7.29 3.14 -7.28
C LEU A 87 -7.29 4.67 -7.38
N ASP A 88 -8.31 5.22 -8.04
CA ASP A 88 -8.47 6.65 -8.37
C ASP A 88 -9.74 7.28 -7.79
N GLY A 89 -10.42 6.60 -6.86
CA GLY A 89 -11.68 7.06 -6.29
C GLY A 89 -12.93 6.70 -7.11
N ALA A 90 -12.80 5.93 -8.21
CA ALA A 90 -13.94 5.54 -9.03
C ALA A 90 -14.92 4.60 -8.31
N THR A 91 -16.20 4.71 -8.70
CA THR A 91 -17.30 3.86 -8.23
C THR A 91 -17.69 2.88 -9.33
N TYR A 92 -17.89 1.62 -8.95
CA TYR A 92 -18.26 0.51 -9.83
C TYR A 92 -19.48 -0.23 -9.30
N ALA A 93 -20.25 -0.86 -10.18
CA ALA A 93 -21.38 -1.69 -9.77
C ALA A 93 -20.89 -3.06 -9.24
N THR A 94 -21.48 -3.56 -8.15
CA THR A 94 -21.14 -4.88 -7.62
C THR A 94 -21.53 -6.00 -8.58
N ALA A 95 -22.59 -5.79 -9.36
CA ALA A 95 -22.99 -6.69 -10.44
C ALA A 95 -21.92 -6.82 -11.54
N ASP A 96 -21.13 -5.75 -11.74
CA ASP A 96 -20.04 -5.65 -12.71
C ASP A 96 -18.71 -6.18 -12.17
N TYR A 97 -18.56 -6.47 -10.87
CA TYR A 97 -17.40 -7.18 -10.31
C TYR A 97 -17.76 -7.95 -8.99
N PRO A 98 -18.55 -9.04 -9.04
CA PRO A 98 -19.11 -9.70 -7.87
C PRO A 98 -18.05 -10.44 -7.04
N ALA A 99 -17.04 -11.02 -7.69
CA ALA A 99 -15.95 -11.70 -6.99
C ALA A 99 -15.09 -10.71 -6.21
N LEU A 100 -14.77 -9.55 -6.80
CA LEU A 100 -14.10 -8.46 -6.09
C LEU A 100 -14.97 -7.90 -4.97
N ALA A 101 -16.24 -7.58 -5.25
CA ALA A 101 -17.16 -7.03 -4.27
C ALA A 101 -17.36 -7.93 -3.04
N ALA A 102 -17.26 -9.27 -3.20
CA ALA A 102 -17.34 -10.21 -2.09
C ALA A 102 -16.12 -10.18 -1.15
N GLN A 103 -14.98 -9.65 -1.62
CA GLN A 103 -13.72 -9.57 -0.86
C GLN A 103 -13.42 -8.15 -0.34
N LEU A 104 -14.18 -7.14 -0.79
CA LEU A 104 -13.91 -5.76 -0.40
C LEU A 104 -14.38 -5.48 1.03
N PRO A 105 -13.61 -4.67 1.78
CA PRO A 105 -14.05 -4.14 3.07
C PRO A 105 -15.41 -3.46 3.00
N ALA A 106 -16.21 -3.61 4.06
CA ALA A 106 -17.59 -3.13 4.09
C ALA A 106 -17.71 -1.61 3.90
N HIS A 107 -16.72 -0.80 4.30
CA HIS A 107 -16.76 0.66 4.14
C HIS A 107 -16.60 1.12 2.69
N LEU A 108 -16.06 0.27 1.82
CA LEU A 108 -15.95 0.55 0.38
C LEU A 108 -17.25 0.23 -0.37
N ILE A 109 -18.18 -0.49 0.24
CA ILE A 109 -19.43 -0.94 -0.39
C ILE A 109 -20.58 -0.01 0.01
N SER A 110 -21.33 0.47 -0.98
CA SER A 110 -22.51 1.30 -0.80
C SER A 110 -23.66 0.83 -1.69
N GLY A 111 -24.61 0.09 -1.09
CA GLY A 111 -25.76 -0.45 -1.80
C GLY A 111 -25.34 -1.43 -2.91
N ALA A 112 -25.68 -1.10 -4.15
CA ALA A 112 -25.36 -1.92 -5.33
C ALA A 112 -24.00 -1.57 -5.96
N ASN A 113 -23.20 -0.71 -5.32
CA ASN A 113 -21.93 -0.23 -5.83
C ASN A 113 -20.82 -0.38 -4.78
N PHE A 114 -19.57 -0.30 -5.23
CA PHE A 114 -18.41 -0.10 -4.38
C PHE A 114 -17.54 1.03 -4.93
N THR A 115 -16.81 1.73 -4.06
CA THR A 115 -15.91 2.81 -4.42
C THR A 115 -14.50 2.45 -4.00
N LEU A 116 -13.56 2.48 -4.94
CA LEU A 116 -12.16 2.18 -4.66
C LEU A 116 -11.47 3.39 -4.03
N PRO A 117 -10.45 3.20 -3.17
CA PRO A 117 -9.64 4.30 -2.64
C PRO A 117 -8.99 5.13 -3.75
N ASP A 118 -8.80 6.42 -3.51
CA ASP A 118 -7.98 7.29 -4.35
C ASP A 118 -6.53 7.30 -3.81
N THR A 119 -5.59 6.81 -4.62
CA THR A 119 -4.16 6.76 -4.29
C THR A 119 -3.37 7.94 -4.86
N ASN A 120 -4.03 8.88 -5.54
CA ASN A 120 -3.37 10.07 -6.04
C ASN A 120 -2.80 10.89 -4.87
N ASP A 121 -1.51 11.23 -4.97
CA ASP A 121 -0.77 11.94 -3.92
C ASP A 121 -0.73 11.26 -2.54
N ALA A 122 -1.15 10.00 -2.45
CA ALA A 122 -1.08 9.18 -1.24
C ALA A 122 0.14 8.26 -1.24
N PHE A 123 0.63 7.92 -0.05
CA PHE A 123 1.68 6.91 0.12
C PHE A 123 1.08 5.67 0.78
N PRO A 124 1.26 4.46 0.20
CA PRO A 124 0.72 3.25 0.79
C PRO A 124 1.37 2.99 2.14
N PHE A 125 0.57 2.57 3.12
CA PHE A 125 1.03 2.16 4.42
C PHE A 125 0.31 0.85 4.81
N GLY A 126 0.93 0.06 5.68
CA GLY A 126 0.36 -1.21 6.12
C GLY A 126 -0.63 -1.01 7.26
N VAL A 127 -1.70 -1.79 7.23
CA VAL A 127 -2.63 -2.01 8.36
C VAL A 127 -2.40 -3.42 8.92
N ASP A 128 -2.76 -3.65 10.18
CA ASP A 128 -2.50 -4.92 10.85
C ASP A 128 -3.41 -6.07 10.37
N ASP A 129 -4.63 -5.76 9.89
CA ASP A 129 -5.62 -6.74 9.44
C ASP A 129 -6.30 -6.29 8.14
N GLU A 130 -7.37 -5.49 8.24
CA GLU A 130 -8.14 -4.95 7.13
C GLU A 130 -8.22 -3.42 7.21
N ASP A 131 -8.35 -2.74 6.06
CA ASP A 131 -8.68 -1.32 6.05
C ASP A 131 -10.08 -1.12 6.65
N ASP A 132 -10.19 -0.24 7.64
CA ASP A 132 -11.46 0.12 8.29
C ASP A 132 -11.94 1.53 7.87
N GLY A 133 -11.28 2.14 6.88
CA GLY A 133 -11.56 3.49 6.41
C GLY A 133 -10.99 4.60 7.30
N SER A 134 -10.34 4.25 8.43
CA SER A 134 -9.59 5.22 9.26
C SER A 134 -8.15 5.43 8.78
N ALA A 135 -7.76 4.68 7.74
CA ALA A 135 -6.42 4.56 7.21
C ALA A 135 -5.83 5.86 6.62
N VAL A 136 -6.65 6.81 6.17
CA VAL A 136 -6.11 8.01 5.50
C VAL A 136 -5.64 9.02 6.53
N SER A 137 -4.33 9.02 6.79
CA SER A 137 -3.69 9.96 7.71
C SER A 137 -2.44 10.60 7.12
N GLY A 138 -2.07 11.77 7.63
CA GLY A 138 -0.86 12.49 7.24
C GLY A 138 -1.14 13.79 6.49
N SER A 139 -0.07 14.56 6.28
CA SER A 139 -0.09 15.78 5.49
C SER A 139 1.25 15.92 4.77
N ASN A 140 1.18 16.30 3.50
CA ASN A 140 2.35 16.62 2.68
C ASN A 140 3.04 17.92 3.16
N VAL A 141 2.35 18.72 3.97
CA VAL A 141 2.77 20.04 4.40
C VAL A 141 3.00 20.10 5.90
N LEU A 142 4.03 20.85 6.31
CA LEU A 142 4.17 21.31 7.68
C LEU A 142 4.22 22.82 7.74
N ASN A 143 3.32 23.41 8.50
CA ASN A 143 3.54 24.74 9.02
C ASN A 143 4.41 24.63 10.28
N LEU A 144 5.60 25.23 10.25
CA LEU A 144 6.54 25.15 11.35
C LEU A 144 6.16 26.14 12.46
N SER A 145 5.66 25.62 13.57
CA SER A 145 5.36 26.43 14.77
C SER A 145 6.60 26.65 15.64
N ILE A 146 6.58 27.70 16.46
CA ILE A 146 7.65 27.99 17.45
C ILE A 146 7.88 26.79 18.38
N ALA A 147 6.82 26.05 18.73
CA ALA A 147 6.90 24.87 19.59
C ALA A 147 7.69 23.70 18.96
N GLN A 148 7.86 23.68 17.64
CA GLN A 148 8.61 22.65 16.91
C GLN A 148 10.10 23.02 16.72
N LEU A 149 10.51 24.23 17.12
CA LEU A 149 11.91 24.64 17.11
C LEU A 149 12.59 24.25 18.43
N PRO A 150 13.81 23.69 18.40
CA PRO A 150 14.58 23.46 19.63
C PRO A 150 14.77 24.76 20.43
N ALA A 151 14.58 24.67 21.74
CA ALA A 151 14.86 25.78 22.65
C ALA A 151 16.34 26.18 22.52
N HIS A 152 16.57 27.46 22.23
CA HIS A 152 17.91 28.03 22.16
C HIS A 152 17.92 29.41 22.81
N THR A 153 19.04 29.78 23.41
CA THR A 153 19.25 31.09 24.02
C THR A 153 20.41 31.79 23.31
N HIS A 154 20.32 33.11 23.21
CA HIS A 154 21.42 33.95 22.76
C HIS A 154 22.00 34.66 23.96
N THR A 155 23.31 34.57 24.14
CA THR A 155 24.04 35.38 25.13
C THR A 155 24.65 36.56 24.40
N TYR A 156 24.29 37.78 24.82
CA TYR A 156 24.92 39.00 24.33
C TYR A 156 25.65 39.68 25.48
N THR A 157 26.95 39.91 25.30
CA THR A 157 27.75 40.72 26.22
C THR A 157 27.85 42.14 25.64
N PRO A 158 27.18 43.14 26.24
CA PRO A 158 27.32 44.51 25.77
C PRO A 158 28.77 45.00 25.95
N PRO A 159 29.30 45.79 25.00
CA PRO A 159 30.59 46.42 25.18
C PRO A 159 30.52 47.39 26.37
N THR A 160 31.47 47.29 27.29
CA THR A 160 31.64 48.29 28.35
C THR A 160 32.22 49.56 27.75
N LEU A 161 31.46 50.64 27.77
CA LEU A 161 31.93 51.96 27.33
C LEU A 161 32.67 52.63 28.48
N THR A 162 34.00 52.68 28.40
CA THR A 162 34.81 53.48 29.33
C THR A 162 34.86 54.90 28.80
N VAL A 163 34.05 55.81 29.35
CA VAL A 163 34.15 57.24 29.05
C VAL A 163 35.24 57.82 29.95
N SER A 164 36.36 58.26 29.37
CA SER A 164 37.40 58.99 30.11
C SER A 164 36.83 60.36 30.48
N ALA A 165 36.44 60.54 31.74
CA ALA A 165 35.99 61.82 32.25
C ALA A 165 37.20 62.69 32.57
N GLU A 166 37.79 63.30 31.55
CA GLU A 166 38.77 64.37 31.71
C GLU A 166 38.01 65.65 32.12
N THR A 167 38.57 66.44 33.04
CA THR A 167 37.94 67.59 33.71
C THR A 167 36.96 68.39 32.81
N PRO A 168 35.68 68.56 33.21
CA PRO A 168 34.63 68.96 32.28
C PRO A 168 34.73 70.45 31.94
N VAL A 169 34.97 70.77 30.67
CA VAL A 169 34.62 72.09 30.10
C VAL A 169 33.34 71.99 29.27
N ILE A 170 32.95 70.79 28.82
CA ILE A 170 31.73 70.54 28.04
C ILE A 170 31.04 69.26 28.55
N PRO A 171 29.71 69.25 28.76
CA PRO A 171 28.99 68.05 29.16
C PRO A 171 29.14 66.93 28.13
N ILE A 172 29.53 65.74 28.56
CA ILE A 172 29.62 64.56 27.68
C ILE A 172 28.20 64.05 27.44
N PRO A 173 27.66 64.08 26.20
CA PRO A 173 26.29 63.67 25.93
C PRO A 173 26.18 62.15 26.04
N THR A 174 25.66 61.66 27.16
CA THR A 174 25.45 60.22 27.40
C THR A 174 24.14 59.71 26.77
N ALA A 175 23.34 60.59 26.15
CA ALA A 175 21.97 60.33 25.72
C ALA A 175 21.80 59.49 24.43
N GLY A 176 22.86 58.86 23.93
CA GLY A 176 22.83 58.05 22.68
C GLY A 176 23.16 56.57 22.86
N ILE A 177 23.46 56.11 24.08
CA ILE A 177 23.84 54.72 24.32
C ILE A 177 22.57 53.89 24.55
N GLY A 178 21.94 53.42 23.46
CA GLY A 178 20.81 52.50 23.54
C GLY A 178 21.26 51.11 23.99
N ALA A 179 20.66 50.58 25.07
CA ALA A 179 20.82 49.18 25.42
C ALA A 179 20.19 48.32 24.30
N PRO A 180 20.87 47.28 23.79
CA PRO A 180 20.28 46.44 22.76
C PRO A 180 19.03 45.74 23.30
N ILE A 181 17.98 45.75 22.50
CA ILE A 181 16.71 45.09 22.80
C ILE A 181 16.86 43.62 22.39
N ALA A 182 16.52 42.69 23.30
CA ALA A 182 16.50 41.28 22.97
C ALA A 182 15.51 41.03 21.81
N THR A 183 16.00 40.50 20.69
CA THR A 183 15.15 40.08 19.58
C THR A 183 14.48 38.76 19.92
N GLY A 184 13.19 38.61 19.60
CA GLY A 184 12.49 37.33 19.71
C GLY A 184 12.83 36.40 18.54
N SER A 185 12.53 35.11 18.69
CA SER A 185 12.54 34.18 17.56
C SER A 185 11.40 34.52 16.60
N THR A 186 11.72 34.80 15.34
CA THR A 186 10.74 34.98 14.25
C THR A 186 10.96 33.86 13.23
N GLY A 187 9.99 32.96 13.08
CA GLY A 187 9.94 32.02 11.95
C GLY A 187 9.25 32.68 10.76
N SER A 188 9.58 32.27 9.53
CA SER A 188 8.90 32.81 8.35
C SER A 188 7.45 32.33 8.23
N GLY A 189 7.11 31.22 8.88
CA GLY A 189 5.79 30.60 8.79
C GLY A 189 5.53 29.91 7.45
N ASP A 190 6.54 29.84 6.58
CA ASP A 190 6.45 29.17 5.29
C ASP A 190 6.28 27.66 5.48
N ASP A 191 5.51 27.07 4.58
CA ASP A 191 5.29 25.65 4.54
C ASP A 191 6.55 24.93 4.06
N ILE A 192 6.91 23.85 4.76
CA ILE A 192 7.94 22.92 4.30
C ILE A 192 7.28 21.68 3.70
N ASP A 193 7.77 21.28 2.53
CA ASP A 193 7.42 20.00 1.93
C ASP A 193 8.12 18.88 2.71
N LYS A 194 7.33 18.00 3.31
CA LYS A 194 7.82 16.85 4.09
C LYS A 194 8.08 15.62 3.22
N ARG A 195 7.70 15.63 1.95
CA ARG A 195 7.71 14.43 1.11
C ARG A 195 9.15 14.04 0.76
N PRO A 196 9.50 12.74 0.86
CA PRO A 196 10.74 12.26 0.26
C PRO A 196 10.66 12.35 -1.27
N LYS A 197 11.81 12.27 -1.94
CA LYS A 197 11.85 12.16 -3.41
C LYS A 197 10.99 10.97 -3.85
N ARG A 198 10.00 11.24 -4.70
CA ARG A 198 9.02 10.26 -5.21
C ARG A 198 9.00 10.23 -6.73
N PHE A 199 8.55 9.12 -7.29
CA PHE A 199 8.24 8.96 -8.71
C PHE A 199 6.83 8.39 -8.85
N GLY A 200 6.14 8.73 -9.94
CA GLY A 200 4.75 8.36 -10.15
C GLY A 200 4.60 6.88 -10.52
N LEU A 201 3.69 6.20 -9.84
CA LEU A 201 3.20 4.86 -10.16
C LEU A 201 1.67 4.90 -10.13
N ILE A 202 1.07 4.11 -11.01
CA ILE A 202 -0.37 3.86 -11.03
C ILE A 202 -0.63 2.64 -10.17
N TYR A 203 -1.53 2.76 -9.20
CA TYR A 203 -1.99 1.61 -8.42
C TYR A 203 -3.33 1.10 -8.95
N ALA A 204 -3.44 -0.21 -9.09
CA ALA A 204 -4.66 -0.85 -9.54
C ALA A 204 -4.92 -2.15 -8.79
N VAL A 205 -6.19 -2.47 -8.59
CA VAL A 205 -6.66 -3.72 -7.99
C VAL A 205 -7.08 -4.69 -9.08
N TYR A 206 -6.72 -5.96 -8.94
CA TYR A 206 -7.17 -6.99 -9.88
C TYR A 206 -8.62 -7.37 -9.59
N ALA A 207 -9.45 -7.30 -10.63
CA ALA A 207 -10.89 -7.57 -10.55
C ALA A 207 -11.31 -8.88 -11.24
N GLY A 208 -10.37 -9.57 -11.91
CA GLY A 208 -10.59 -10.89 -12.48
C GLY A 208 -11.40 -10.95 -13.78
N ARG A 209 -11.95 -9.82 -14.26
CA ARG A 209 -12.75 -9.77 -15.48
C ARG A 209 -12.72 -8.40 -16.17
N GLU A 210 -13.07 -8.40 -17.46
CA GLU A 210 -13.48 -7.20 -18.20
C GLU A 210 -14.92 -6.81 -17.85
#